data_AF-A0A3D5JPZ8-F1
#
_entry.id   AF-A0A3D5JPZ8-F1
#
_cell.length_a   1.000
_cell.length_b   1.000
_cell.length_c   1.000
_cell.angle_alpha   90.00
_cell.angle_beta   90.00
_cell.angle_gamma   90.00
#
_symmetry.space_group_name_H-M   'P 1'
#
loop_
_entity.id
_entity.type
_entity.pdbx_description
1 polymer ?
#
loop_
_entity_poly.entity_id
_entity_poly.type
_entity_poly.pdbx_seq_one_letter_code
_entity_poly.pdbx_strand_id
1 'polypeptide(L)'
;LISGETYRIDAVPLLGDLLVEMRLIARDQFERVLDEYKPQRDGRIGDYLVKHGVATEAAIAEAVREQHRRSGQPQYSADGELKA
;
A
#
# COMPACT_ATOMS: atom_id res chain seq x y z
N LEU A 1 -10.59 13.88 23.34
CA LEU A 1 -10.22 12.45 23.22
C LEU A 1 -9.99 12.15 21.75
N ILE A 2 -8.81 11.64 21.44
CA ILE A 2 -8.38 11.22 20.11
C ILE A 2 -9.16 9.97 19.71
N SER A 3 -10.06 10.08 18.75
CA SER A 3 -10.70 8.92 18.10
C SER A 3 -9.99 8.68 16.77
N GLY A 4 -8.79 8.10 16.86
CA GLY A 4 -8.01 7.62 15.72
C GLY A 4 -8.47 6.25 15.21
N GLU A 5 -9.79 6.05 15.12
CA GLU A 5 -10.39 4.78 14.72
C GLU A 5 -11.43 5.08 13.66
N THR A 6 -11.03 4.99 12.39
CA THR A 6 -11.70 4.26 11.30
C THR A 6 -10.93 4.51 9.99
N TYR A 7 -9.86 3.75 9.72
CA TYR A 7 -9.46 3.51 8.33
C TYR A 7 -9.61 2.03 8.04
N ARG A 8 -10.85 1.55 8.14
CA ARG A 8 -11.26 0.29 7.50
C ARG A 8 -12.02 0.69 6.26
N ILE A 9 -11.29 1.12 5.23
CA ILE A 9 -11.81 1.01 3.88
C ILE A 9 -11.29 -0.34 3.41
N ASP A 10 -12.22 -1.25 3.23
CA ASP A 10 -12.12 -2.54 2.55
C ASP A 10 -11.71 -2.37 1.06
N ALA A 11 -10.63 -1.63 0.82
CA ALA A 11 -10.03 -1.34 -0.46
C ALA A 11 -8.73 -2.10 -0.61
N VAL A 12 -8.42 -2.48 -1.85
CA VAL A 12 -7.12 -3.02 -2.24
C VAL A 12 -6.02 -2.18 -1.58
N PRO A 13 -5.12 -2.78 -0.78
CA PRO A 13 -4.10 -2.01 -0.06
C PRO A 13 -3.20 -1.27 -1.03
N LEU A 14 -2.76 -0.07 -0.63
CA LEU A 14 -1.87 0.74 -1.46
C LEU A 14 -0.48 0.10 -1.51
N LEU A 15 0.24 0.36 -2.60
CA LEU A 15 1.59 -0.16 -2.79
C LEU A 15 2.52 0.26 -1.64
N GLY A 16 2.42 1.52 -1.19
CA GLY A 16 3.20 2.06 -0.09
C GLY A 16 2.96 1.34 1.23
N ASP A 17 1.70 1.06 1.54
CA ASP A 17 1.33 0.35 2.77
C ASP A 17 1.87 -1.08 2.76
N LEU A 18 1.78 -1.78 1.63
CA LEU A 18 2.33 -3.12 1.47
C LEU A 18 3.85 -3.13 1.64
N LEU A 19 4.57 -2.15 1.10
CA LEU A 19 6.03 -2.08 1.26
C LEU A 19 6.43 -1.96 2.74
N VAL A 20 5.66 -1.22 3.54
CA VAL A 20 5.90 -1.08 4.99
C VAL A 20 5.43 -2.32 5.76
N GLU A 21 4.23 -2.83 5.45
CA GLU A 21 3.64 -4.02 6.08
C GLU A 21 4.55 -5.24 5.92
N MET A 22 5.08 -5.44 4.71
CA MET A 22 6.00 -6.53 4.37
C MET A 22 7.45 -6.28 4.83
N ARG A 23 7.70 -5.16 5.52
CA ARG A 23 9.03 -4.72 5.99
C ARG A 23 10.08 -4.61 4.88
N LEU A 24 9.63 -4.35 3.65
CA LEU A 24 10.50 -4.12 2.49
C LEU A 24 11.12 -2.71 2.54
N ILE A 25 10.44 -1.78 3.20
CA ILE A 25 10.95 -0.44 3.54
C ILE A 25 10.60 -0.09 5.00
N ALA A 26 11.38 0.78 5.62
CA ALA A 26 11.05 1.32 6.94
C ALA A 26 9.97 2.41 6.81
N ARG A 27 9.01 2.44 7.73
CA ARG A 27 7.94 3.45 7.78
C ARG A 27 8.49 4.89 7.76
N ASP A 28 9.47 5.19 8.61
CA ASP A 28 10.04 6.53 8.69
C ASP A 28 10.75 6.96 7.40
N GLN A 29 11.39 6.01 6.70
CA GLN A 29 12.05 6.29 5.42
C GLN A 29 11.00 6.56 4.33
N PHE A 30 9.91 5.80 4.34
CA PHE A 30 8.81 6.00 3.40
C PHE A 30 8.13 7.35 3.60
N GLU A 31 7.81 7.71 4.85
CA GLU A 31 7.14 8.97 5.19
C GLU A 31 7.99 10.18 4.80
N ARG A 32 9.30 10.18 5.09
CA ARG A 32 10.21 11.27 4.70
C ARG A 32 10.25 11.49 3.19
N VAL A 33 10.23 10.42 2.42
CA VAL A 33 10.30 10.49 0.96
C VAL A 33 8.97 10.95 0.36
N LEU A 34 7.85 10.62 1.02
CA LEU A 34 6.52 11.08 0.61
C LEU A 34 6.31 12.59 0.80
N ASP A 35 6.96 13.21 1.78
CA ASP A 35 6.88 14.66 1.99
C ASP A 35 7.35 15.44 0.75
N GLU A 36 8.38 14.93 0.07
CA GLU A 36 8.98 15.56 -1.11
C GLU A 36 8.30 15.13 -2.42
N TYR A 37 7.64 13.98 -2.44
CA TYR A 37 7.04 13.40 -3.64
C TYR A 37 5.84 14.21 -4.15
N LYS A 38 5.82 14.47 -5.46
CA LYS A 38 4.69 15.08 -6.18
C LYS A 38 4.41 14.28 -7.46
N PRO A 39 3.25 13.59 -7.58
CA PRO A 39 2.94 12.75 -8.75
C PRO A 39 3.04 13.47 -10.10
N GLN A 40 2.66 14.75 -10.17
CA GLN A 40 2.73 15.53 -11.40
C GLN A 40 4.17 15.84 -11.86
N ARG A 41 5.13 15.86 -10.92
CA ARG A 41 6.54 16.17 -11.18
C ARG A 41 7.39 14.91 -11.30
N ASP A 42 7.14 13.95 -10.42
CA ASP A 42 8.04 12.83 -10.14
C ASP A 42 7.58 11.51 -10.78
N GLY A 43 6.38 11.49 -11.37
CA GLY A 43 5.84 10.32 -12.03
C GLY A 43 5.35 9.28 -11.03
N ARG A 44 5.55 7.99 -11.33
CA ARG A 44 5.02 6.88 -10.52
C ARG A 44 5.82 6.72 -9.23
N ILE A 45 5.12 6.53 -8.11
CA ILE A 45 5.74 6.41 -6.79
C ILE A 45 6.77 5.27 -6.70
N GLY A 46 6.51 4.13 -7.35
CA GLY A 46 7.44 2.99 -7.33
C GLY A 46 8.80 3.34 -7.95
N ASP A 47 8.79 4.01 -9.11
CA ASP A 47 10.00 4.44 -9.80
C ASP A 47 10.75 5.51 -9.00
N TYR A 48 10.01 6.41 -8.35
CA TYR A 48 10.55 7.44 -7.48
C TYR A 48 11.27 6.86 -6.25
N LEU A 49 10.66 5.87 -5.57
CA LEU A 49 11.27 5.19 -4.41
C LEU A 49 12.56 4.48 -4.78
N VAL A 50 12.62 3.85 -5.96
CA VAL A 50 13.83 3.19 -6.47
C VAL A 50 14.91 4.20 -6.80
N LYS A 51 14.56 5.28 -7.51
CA LYS A 51 15.50 6.36 -7.86
C LYS A 51 16.13 7.02 -6.62
N HIS A 52 15.43 7.05 -5.50
CA HIS A 52 15.93 7.63 -4.24
C HIS A 52 16.53 6.59 -3.28
N GLY A 53 16.68 5.33 -3.71
CA GLY A 53 17.33 4.28 -2.92
C GLY A 53 16.52 3.81 -1.71
N VAL A 54 15.23 4.13 -1.66
CA VAL A 54 14.32 3.82 -0.55
C VAL A 54 13.79 2.40 -0.68
N ALA A 55 13.54 1.97 -1.91
CA ALA A 55 13.10 0.62 -2.26
C ALA A 55 13.96 0.07 -3.40
N THR A 56 14.05 -1.26 -3.49
CA THR A 56 14.63 -1.92 -4.67
C THR A 56 13.54 -2.26 -5.67
N GLU A 57 13.90 -2.44 -6.95
CA GLU A 57 12.94 -2.91 -7.96
C GLU A 57 12.29 -4.25 -7.56
N ALA A 58 13.06 -5.13 -6.93
CA ALA A 58 12.57 -6.41 -6.41
C ALA A 58 11.50 -6.22 -5.33
N ALA A 59 11.71 -5.28 -4.39
CA ALA A 59 10.73 -4.93 -3.37
C ALA A 59 9.44 -4.36 -3.97
N ILE A 60 9.56 -3.46 -4.95
CA ILE A 60 8.40 -2.92 -5.68
C ILE A 60 7.63 -4.05 -6.37
N ALA A 61 8.33 -4.92 -7.09
CA ALA A 61 7.70 -6.04 -7.80
C ALA A 61 6.99 -7.00 -6.83
N GLU A 62 7.57 -7.26 -5.66
CA GLU A 62 6.97 -8.09 -4.63
C GLU A 62 5.69 -7.51 -4.06
N ALA A 63 5.71 -6.23 -3.69
CA ALA A 63 4.52 -5.55 -3.17
C ALA A 63 3.42 -5.44 -4.24
N VAL A 64 3.74 -5.22 -5.52
CA VAL A 64 2.75 -5.23 -6.62
C VAL A 64 2.11 -6.61 -6.80
N ARG A 65 2.90 -7.70 -6.72
CA ARG A 65 2.33 -9.06 -6.78
C ARG A 65 1.33 -9.29 -5.65
N GLU A 66 1.67 -8.84 -4.45
CA GLU A 66 0.79 -8.95 -3.29
C GLU A 66 -0.47 -8.09 -3.43
N GLN A 67 -0.32 -6.88 -3.97
CA GLN A 67 -1.43 -5.99 -4.27
C GLN A 67 -2.43 -6.64 -5.23
N HIS A 68 -1.93 -7.23 -6.33
CA HIS A 68 -2.77 -7.96 -7.29
C HIS A 68 -3.45 -9.18 -6.69
N ARG A 69 -2.75 -9.92 -5.81
CA ARG A 69 -3.32 -11.07 -5.09
C ARG A 69 -4.49 -10.63 -4.22
N ARG A 70 -4.35 -9.52 -3.50
CA ARG A 70 -5.40 -8.97 -2.62
C ARG A 70 -6.52 -8.27 -3.40
N SER A 71 -6.25 -7.71 -4.58
CA SER A 71 -7.30 -7.16 -5.45
C SER A 71 -8.14 -8.22 -6.16
N GLY A 72 -7.56 -9.40 -6.42
CA GLY A 72 -8.24 -10.53 -7.04
C GLY A 72 -8.99 -11.43 -6.05
N GLN A 73 -8.92 -11.16 -4.75
CA GLN A 73 -9.75 -11.84 -3.76
C GLN A 73 -11.09 -11.10 -3.67
N PRO A 74 -12.20 -11.67 -4.20
CA PRO A 74 -13.51 -11.16 -3.83
C PRO A 74 -13.62 -11.28 -2.30
N GLN A 75 -13.86 -10.15 -1.63
CA GLN A 75 -14.19 -10.13 -0.22
C GLN A 75 -15.52 -10.87 -0.03
N TYR A 76 -15.45 -12.16 0.22
CA TYR A 76 -16.57 -12.94 0.73
C TYR A 76 -16.47 -13.06 2.25
N SER A 77 -17.64 -12.82 2.87
CA SER A 77 -18.04 -13.05 4.27
C SER A 77 -17.83 -11.84 5.20
N ALA A 78 -18.88 -11.32 5.84
CA ALA A 78 -19.52 -12.03 6.96
C ALA A 78 -21.03 -11.75 7.21
N ASP A 79 -21.80 -11.22 6.26
CA ASP A 79 -23.26 -11.08 6.41
C ASP A 79 -24.00 -12.10 5.54
N GLY A 80 -23.84 -13.37 5.87
CA GLY A 80 -24.59 -14.47 5.26
C GLY A 80 -26.04 -14.48 5.75
N GLU A 81 -26.86 -13.51 5.35
CA GLU A 81 -28.32 -13.65 5.40
C GLU A 81 -28.84 -14.20 4.08
N LEU A 82 -28.95 -15.52 4.02
CA LEU A 82 -29.93 -16.19 3.15
C LEU A 82 -31.31 -15.93 3.76
N LYS A 83 -32.08 -14.99 3.20
CA LYS A 83 -33.53 -14.96 3.45
C LYS A 83 -34.21 -15.91 2.47
N ALA A 84 -34.95 -16.85 3.06
CA ALA A 84 -35.82 -17.82 2.39
C ALA A 84 -36.94 -17.15 1.59
#